data_AF-A0A5C9ETD9-F1
#
_entry.id   AF-A0A5C9ETD9-F1
#
_cell.length_a   1.000
_cell.length_b   1.000
_cell.length_c   1.000
_cell.angle_alpha   90.00
_cell.angle_beta   90.00
_cell.angle_gamma   90.00
#
_symmetry.space_group_name_H-M   'P 1'
#
loop_
_entity.id
_entity.type
_entity.pdbx_description
1 polymer ?
#
loop_
_entity_poly.entity_id
_entity_poly.type
_entity_poly.pdbx_seq_one_letter_code
_entity_poly.pdbx_strand_id
1 'polypeptide(L)'
;MPEGLLLLHFNNRSGIEILDKHPKEIASRISKKTLLQVYNMHQYSRQEGTAWLNLESINFISYYSGPSSNYFVVLILNILEDPEDFEKEIEVIAQKVLNNLDSGQENGYLPIAALRELELA
;
A
#
# COMPACT_ATOMS: atom_id res chain seq x y z
N MET A 1 14.60 4.22 -4.90
CA MET A 1 13.77 4.85 -3.87
C MET A 1 12.31 4.74 -4.28
N PRO A 2 11.42 4.36 -3.34
CA PRO A 2 9.99 4.25 -3.58
C PRO A 2 9.39 5.56 -4.10
N GLU A 3 8.50 5.47 -5.08
CA GLU A 3 7.84 6.62 -5.71
C GLU A 3 6.58 7.07 -4.97
N GLY A 4 6.02 6.22 -4.09
CA GLY A 4 4.93 6.62 -3.21
C GLY A 4 4.27 5.50 -2.42
N LEU A 5 3.32 5.87 -1.57
CA LEU A 5 2.58 5.01 -0.67
C LEU A 5 1.09 5.32 -0.78
N LEU A 6 0.27 4.27 -0.81
CA LEU A 6 -1.18 4.34 -0.79
C LEU A 6 -1.74 3.55 0.39
N LEU A 7 -2.76 4.10 1.04
CA LEU A 7 -3.67 3.34 1.88
C LEU A 7 -4.97 3.15 1.13
N LEU A 8 -5.34 1.89 0.92
CA LEU A 8 -6.59 1.50 0.27
C LEU A 8 -7.49 0.77 1.26
N HIS A 9 -8.79 0.85 1.00
CA HIS A 9 -9.79 0.04 1.67
C HIS A 9 -10.74 -0.55 0.63
N PHE A 10 -11.09 -1.82 0.80
CA PHE A 10 -12.10 -2.46 -0.04
C PHE A 10 -13.46 -2.45 0.66
N ASN A 11 -14.41 -1.73 0.06
CA ASN A 11 -15.79 -1.70 0.49
C ASN A 11 -16.66 -2.52 -0.49
N ASN A 12 -17.50 -3.41 0.04
CA ASN A 12 -18.40 -4.26 -0.75
C ASN A 12 -19.36 -3.47 -1.65
N ARG A 13 -19.65 -2.20 -1.35
CA ARG A 13 -20.58 -1.36 -2.10
C ARG A 13 -19.90 -0.53 -3.19
N SER A 14 -18.78 0.11 -2.86
CA SER A 14 -18.08 1.09 -3.72
C SER A 14 -16.84 0.50 -4.40
N GLY A 15 -16.38 -0.67 -3.96
CA GLY A 15 -15.14 -1.31 -4.41
C GLY A 15 -13.92 -0.74 -3.71
N ILE A 16 -12.82 -0.58 -4.46
CA ILE A 16 -11.57 -0.06 -3.91
C ILE A 16 -11.64 1.46 -3.77
N GLU A 17 -11.30 1.94 -2.58
CA GLU A 17 -11.21 3.35 -2.22
C GLU A 17 -9.77 3.67 -1.78
N ILE A 18 -9.24 4.82 -2.21
CA ILE A 18 -7.98 5.37 -1.70
C ILE A 18 -8.33 6.24 -0.50
N LEU A 19 -7.90 5.84 0.69
CA LEU A 19 -8.14 6.59 1.92
C LEU A 19 -7.06 7.66 2.16
N ASP A 20 -5.82 7.34 1.80
CA ASP A 20 -4.70 8.27 1.93
C ASP A 20 -3.59 7.94 0.93
N LYS A 21 -2.73 8.91 0.64
CA LYS A 21 -1.68 8.82 -0.38
C LYS A 21 -0.54 9.80 -0.18
N HIS A 22 0.68 9.35 -0.49
CA HIS A 22 1.87 10.17 -0.49
C HIS A 22 2.82 9.79 -1.63
N PRO A 23 3.33 10.75 -2.43
CA PRO A 23 2.87 12.13 -2.54
C PRO A 23 1.43 12.21 -3.10
N LYS A 24 0.76 13.37 -3.04
CA LYS A 24 -0.66 13.48 -3.42
C LYS A 24 -0.90 13.14 -4.90
N GLU A 25 0.10 13.41 -5.73
CA GLU A 25 0.09 13.25 -7.17
C GLU A 25 0.23 11.78 -7.59
N ILE A 26 0.73 10.89 -6.73
CA ILE A 26 1.01 9.50 -7.09
C ILE A 26 -0.25 8.76 -7.57
N ALA A 27 -1.40 9.02 -6.96
CA ALA A 27 -2.66 8.41 -7.35
C ALA A 27 -3.11 8.78 -8.77
N SER A 28 -2.62 9.88 -9.35
CA SER A 28 -2.93 10.23 -10.75
C SER A 28 -2.20 9.33 -11.76
N ARG A 29 -1.10 8.69 -11.32
CA ARG A 29 -0.30 7.75 -12.13
C ARG A 29 -0.82 6.31 -12.04
N ILE A 30 -1.72 6.02 -11.11
CA ILE A 30 -2.23 4.66 -10.86
C ILE A 30 -3.68 4.54 -11.31
N SER A 31 -3.93 3.64 -12.25
CA SER A 31 -5.28 3.40 -12.75
C SER A 31 -6.12 2.57 -11.77
N LYS A 32 -7.46 2.70 -11.83
CA LYS A 32 -8.37 1.81 -11.07
C LYS A 32 -8.15 0.33 -11.39
N LYS A 33 -7.78 0.01 -12.64
CA LYS A 33 -7.46 -1.36 -13.07
C LYS A 33 -6.24 -1.91 -12.32
N THR A 34 -5.20 -1.09 -12.15
CA THR A 34 -4.00 -1.43 -11.38
C THR A 34 -4.34 -1.72 -9.92
N LEU A 35 -5.16 -0.87 -9.28
CA LEU A 35 -5.60 -1.09 -7.90
C LEU A 35 -6.38 -2.41 -7.76
N LEU A 36 -7.23 -2.75 -8.74
CA LEU A 36 -7.94 -4.03 -8.76
C LEU A 36 -6.99 -5.23 -8.89
N GLN A 37 -5.88 -5.08 -9.61
CA GLN A 37 -4.86 -6.14 -9.70
C GLN A 37 -4.15 -6.34 -8.36
N VAL A 38 -3.80 -5.26 -7.65
CA VAL A 38 -3.26 -5.34 -6.27
C VAL A 38 -4.25 -6.07 -5.35
N TYR A 39 -5.52 -5.70 -5.39
CA TYR A 39 -6.57 -6.38 -4.61
C TYR A 39 -6.65 -7.88 -4.93
N ASN A 40 -6.73 -8.24 -6.21
CA ASN A 40 -6.92 -9.62 -6.66
C ASN A 40 -5.77 -10.53 -6.25
N MET A 41 -4.55 -10.02 -6.19
CA MET A 41 -3.37 -10.77 -5.73
C MET A 41 -3.55 -11.32 -4.31
N HIS A 42 -4.12 -10.52 -3.40
CA HIS A 42 -4.39 -10.92 -2.02
C HIS A 42 -5.67 -11.75 -1.86
N GLN A 43 -6.59 -11.69 -2.82
CA GLN A 43 -7.83 -12.48 -2.78
C GLN A 43 -7.61 -13.98 -2.99
N TYR A 44 -6.44 -14.39 -3.50
CA TYR A 44 -6.12 -15.80 -3.68
C TYR A 44 -5.89 -16.50 -2.33
N SER A 45 -5.06 -15.91 -1.46
CA SER A 45 -4.80 -16.45 -0.11
C SER A 45 -5.92 -16.08 0.88
N ARG A 46 -6.50 -14.88 0.73
CA ARG A 46 -7.42 -14.25 1.70
C ARG A 46 -6.86 -14.21 3.12
N GLN A 47 -5.53 -14.22 3.24
CA GLN A 47 -4.80 -14.14 4.49
C GLN A 47 -4.07 -12.82 4.56
N GLU A 48 -3.89 -12.31 5.77
CA GLU A 48 -3.00 -11.17 5.98
C GLU A 48 -1.59 -11.48 5.49
N GLY A 49 -0.88 -10.45 5.04
CA GLY A 49 0.52 -10.58 4.63
C GLY A 49 0.87 -9.78 3.39
N THR A 50 2.09 -10.02 2.93
CA THR A 50 2.73 -9.26 1.88
C THR A 50 2.64 -9.99 0.54
N ALA A 51 2.42 -9.22 -0.53
CA ALA A 51 2.55 -9.71 -1.89
C ALA A 51 2.94 -8.56 -2.83
N TRP A 52 3.61 -8.91 -3.93
CA TRP A 52 4.14 -7.96 -4.90
C TRP A 52 3.71 -8.30 -6.32
N LEU A 53 3.70 -7.28 -7.17
CA LEU A 53 3.40 -7.42 -8.60
C LEU A 53 4.18 -6.40 -9.42
N ASN A 54 4.59 -6.80 -10.62
CA ASN A 54 5.22 -5.93 -11.60
C ASN A 54 4.21 -5.67 -12.71
N LEU A 55 3.92 -4.40 -12.99
CA LEU A 55 3.02 -4.01 -14.09
C LEU A 55 3.64 -2.89 -14.91
N GLU A 56 3.78 -3.14 -16.21
CA GLU A 56 4.34 -2.19 -17.17
C GLU A 56 5.75 -1.74 -16.79
N SER A 57 5.88 -0.58 -16.16
CA SER A 57 7.16 -0.01 -15.70
C SER A 57 7.12 0.41 -14.23
N ILE A 58 6.15 -0.13 -13.47
CA ILE A 58 5.96 0.15 -12.06
C ILE A 58 5.93 -1.17 -11.31
N ASN A 59 6.73 -1.23 -10.27
CA ASN A 59 6.77 -2.34 -9.34
C ASN A 59 5.90 -1.97 -8.13
N PHE A 60 5.20 -2.94 -7.56
CA PHE A 60 4.36 -2.72 -6.38
C PHE A 60 4.65 -3.80 -5.35
N ILE A 61 4.76 -3.40 -4.10
CA ILE A 61 4.66 -4.30 -2.96
C ILE A 61 3.53 -3.82 -2.06
N SER A 62 2.78 -4.76 -1.51
CA SER A 62 1.60 -4.43 -0.72
C SER A 62 1.42 -5.37 0.46
N TYR A 63 1.03 -4.81 1.58
CA TYR A 63 0.56 -5.54 2.74
C TYR A 63 -0.97 -5.49 2.80
N TYR A 64 -1.60 -6.65 2.97
CA TYR A 64 -3.03 -6.79 3.22
C TYR A 64 -3.28 -7.14 4.68
N SER A 65 -4.20 -6.40 5.32
CA SER A 65 -4.53 -6.57 6.74
C SER A 65 -5.47 -7.74 7.05
N GLY A 66 -5.79 -8.56 6.04
CA GLY A 66 -6.72 -9.68 6.19
C GLY A 66 -8.20 -9.27 6.10
N PRO A 67 -9.09 -10.28 6.06
CA PRO A 67 -10.51 -10.10 5.74
C PRO A 67 -11.31 -9.35 6.82
N SER A 68 -10.78 -9.25 8.04
CA SER A 68 -11.47 -8.59 9.15
C SER A 68 -11.50 -7.06 9.02
N SER A 69 -10.40 -6.46 8.56
CA SER A 69 -10.25 -4.99 8.44
C SER A 69 -10.12 -4.52 6.99
N ASN A 70 -9.69 -5.39 6.08
CA ASN A 70 -9.78 -5.21 4.63
C ASN A 70 -9.05 -3.97 4.08
N TYR A 71 -7.94 -3.60 4.73
CA TYR A 71 -7.04 -2.52 4.33
C TYR A 71 -5.85 -3.05 3.55
N PHE A 72 -5.33 -2.21 2.66
CA PHE A 72 -4.13 -2.48 1.89
C PHE A 72 -3.19 -1.30 2.02
N VAL A 73 -1.95 -1.56 2.36
CA VAL A 73 -0.87 -0.57 2.35
C VAL A 73 0.02 -0.92 1.17
N VAL A 74 0.12 -0.02 0.19
CA VAL A 74 0.75 -0.29 -1.10
C VAL A 74 1.89 0.68 -1.32
N LEU A 75 3.10 0.14 -1.45
CA LEU A 75 4.29 0.88 -1.83
C LEU A 75 4.48 0.76 -3.35
N ILE A 76 4.72 1.90 -3.97
CA ILE A 76 4.92 2.05 -5.41
C ILE A 76 6.40 2.24 -5.63
N LEU A 77 6.97 1.38 -6.45
CA LEU A 77 8.39 1.28 -6.73
C LEU A 77 8.64 1.50 -8.22
N ASN A 78 9.82 1.98 -8.56
CA ASN A 78 10.23 2.08 -9.95
C ASN A 78 10.70 0.70 -10.47
N ILE A 79 10.84 0.56 -11.79
CA ILE A 79 11.19 -0.71 -12.44
C ILE A 79 12.56 -1.30 -12.03
N LEU A 80 13.48 -0.46 -11.52
CA LEU A 80 14.82 -0.89 -11.13
C LEU A 80 14.89 -1.43 -9.70
N GLU A 81 13.83 -1.26 -8.91
CA GLU A 81 13.76 -1.71 -7.53
C GLU A 81 13.16 -3.12 -7.44
N ASP A 82 13.76 -3.99 -6.65
CA ASP A 82 13.19 -5.29 -6.33
C ASP A 82 12.14 -5.13 -5.23
N PRO A 83 10.87 -5.51 -5.45
CA PRO A 83 9.86 -5.50 -4.39
C PRO A 83 10.26 -6.28 -3.14
N GLU A 84 10.97 -7.40 -3.30
CA GLU A 84 11.33 -8.28 -2.18
C GLU A 84 12.26 -7.57 -1.17
N ASP A 85 13.05 -6.59 -1.61
CA ASP A 85 13.91 -5.79 -0.75
C ASP A 85 13.13 -4.92 0.25
N PHE A 86 11.81 -4.76 0.06
CA PHE A 86 10.95 -3.91 0.90
C PHE A 86 9.94 -4.70 1.74
N GLU A 87 10.03 -6.03 1.79
CA GLU A 87 9.04 -6.89 2.45
C GLU A 87 8.93 -6.61 3.96
N LYS A 88 10.05 -6.40 4.64
CA LYS A 88 10.04 -6.10 6.08
C LYS A 88 9.57 -4.68 6.36
N GLU A 89 9.98 -3.76 5.50
CA GLU A 89 9.68 -2.34 5.59
C GLU A 89 8.18 -2.10 5.43
N ILE A 90 7.54 -2.76 4.45
CA ILE A 90 6.10 -2.62 4.22
C ILE A 90 5.29 -3.18 5.38
N GLU A 91 5.72 -4.27 6.01
CA GLU A 91 5.07 -4.82 7.21
C GLU A 91 5.12 -3.83 8.38
N VAL A 92 6.30 -3.24 8.63
CA VAL A 92 6.49 -2.23 9.69
C VAL A 92 5.64 -1.00 9.41
N ILE A 93 5.62 -0.51 8.17
CA ILE A 93 4.79 0.64 7.77
C ILE A 93 3.32 0.29 7.92
N ALA A 94 2.90 -0.89 7.49
CA ALA A 94 1.51 -1.31 7.57
C ALA A 94 1.03 -1.38 9.02
N GLN A 95 1.83 -1.95 9.93
CA GLN A 95 1.48 -1.99 11.35
C GLN A 95 1.32 -0.57 11.93
N LYS A 96 2.20 0.37 11.57
CA LYS A 96 2.08 1.79 11.97
C LYS A 96 0.79 2.42 11.43
N VAL A 97 0.48 2.20 10.15
CA VAL A 97 -0.75 2.72 9.50
C VAL A 97 -2.02 2.15 10.16
N LEU A 98 -2.06 0.84 10.41
CA LEU A 98 -3.20 0.18 11.03
C LEU A 98 -3.43 0.66 12.48
N ASN A 99 -2.35 0.84 13.24
CA ASN A 99 -2.45 1.42 14.58
C ASN A 99 -2.99 2.87 14.55
N ASN A 100 -2.59 3.67 13.55
CA ASN A 100 -3.11 5.02 13.38
C ASN A 100 -4.63 5.01 13.06
N LEU A 101 -5.07 4.08 12.20
CA LEU A 101 -6.49 3.88 11.88
C LEU A 101 -7.32 3.56 13.14
N ASP A 102 -6.85 2.65 13.98
CA ASP A 102 -7.55 2.24 15.22
C ASP A 102 -7.62 3.38 16.25
N SER A 103 -6.60 4.24 16.28
CA SER A 103 -6.55 5.40 17.20
C SER A 103 -7.45 6.57 16.78
N GLY A 104 -8.06 6.53 15.59
CA GLY A 104 -8.94 7.58 15.09
C GLY A 104 -8.22 8.90 14.79
N GLN A 105 -6.94 8.86 14.40
CA GLN A 105 -6.18 10.07 14.05
C GLN A 105 -6.86 10.88 12.93
N GLU A 106 -7.00 12.19 13.15
CA GLU A 106 -7.68 13.11 12.23
C GLU A 106 -6.76 13.68 11.12
N ASN A 107 -5.44 13.53 11.23
CA ASN A 107 -4.44 14.15 10.33
C ASN A 107 -3.65 13.11 9.51
N GLY A 108 -4.34 12.41 8.60
CA GLY A 108 -3.73 11.44 7.69
C GLY A 108 -3.34 10.13 8.38
N TYR A 109 -3.41 9.03 7.64
CA TYR A 109 -3.13 7.69 8.16
C TYR A 109 -1.69 7.26 7.89
N LEU A 110 -1.06 7.81 6.86
CA LEU A 110 0.27 7.41 6.43
C LEU A 110 1.39 8.02 7.29
N PRO A 111 2.33 7.21 7.81
CA PRO A 111 3.47 7.71 8.57
C PRO A 111 4.53 8.31 7.63
N ILE A 112 4.35 9.57 7.21
CA ILE A 112 5.25 10.26 6.27
C ILE A 112 6.72 10.22 6.73
N ALA A 113 6.98 10.23 8.05
CA ALA A 113 8.32 10.07 8.59
C ALA A 113 8.96 8.72 8.23
N ALA A 114 8.19 7.64 8.19
CA ALA A 114 8.69 6.31 7.80
C ALA A 114 9.04 6.25 6.30
N LEU A 115 8.38 7.05 5.46
CA LEU A 115 8.75 7.16 4.05
C LEU A 115 10.10 7.87 3.87
N ARG A 116 10.43 8.85 4.72
CA ARG A 116 11.76 9.50 4.71
C ARG A 116 12.89 8.56 5.13
N GLU A 117 12.60 7.58 5.98
CA GLU A 117 13.58 6.54 6.34
C GLU A 117 13.89 5.64 5.13
N LEU A 118 12.90 5.38 4.26
CA LEU A 118 13.09 4.67 2.98
C LEU A 118 13.80 5.49 1.90
N GLU A 119 13.83 6.83 2.02
CA GLU A 119 14.61 7.70 1.13
C GLU A 119 16.10 7.76 1.50
N LEU A 120 16.47 7.32 2.71
CA LEU A 120 17.82 7.45 3.28
C LEU A 120 18.59 6.11 3.38
N ALA A 121 17.94 5.00 3.06
CA ALA A 121 18.53 3.66 2.99
C ALA A 121 19.08 3.36 1.59
#